data_AF-A0A2E8RDH5-F1
#
_entry.id   AF-A0A2E8RDH5-F1
#
_cell.length_a   1.000
_cell.length_b   1.000
_cell.length_c   1.000
_cell.angle_alpha   90.00
_cell.angle_beta   90.00
_cell.angle_gamma   90.00
#
_symmetry.space_group_name_H-M   'P 1'
#
loop_
_entity.id
_entity.type
_entity.pdbx_description
1 polymer ?
#
loop_
_entity_poly.entity_id
_entity_poly.type
_entity_poly.pdbx_seq_one_letter_code
_entity_poly.pdbx_strand_id
1 'polypeptide(L)'
;MTFTFTPDNHHIKENQRRINGTVTVTANDTGLPVQGISIVARLVNQSVIHFQNVKLTDSNGIMDYDFIIQNQPAFYDQNKWGELSLLFQTDSQLISPNDRLWLNNDYSGIEMTYEDPAPLFTFWQIIALIGILLILGTLIGLGLSLRRRRLAALDEMADIFSYTAELLAAGDEIREAIFNCYESLCNILMRNGFLRRDFETVREFEMAIRKALPISEDALVALDRIFEEARYSSHKLGDGHRQNAQHALSMVLQEIYEVQDVPERDSFDLSEAVA
;
A
#
# COMPACT_ATOMS: atom_id res chain seq x y z
N MET A 1 34.01 41.58 -41.97
CA MET A 1 34.17 40.11 -42.02
C MET A 1 32.89 39.51 -41.46
N THR A 2 32.28 38.56 -42.17
CA THR A 2 31.08 37.83 -41.70
C THR A 2 31.48 36.53 -41.00
N PHE A 3 30.66 36.00 -40.09
CA PHE A 3 31.08 34.91 -39.20
C PHE A 3 30.04 33.79 -39.02
N THR A 4 30.54 32.59 -38.69
CA THR A 4 29.73 31.48 -38.18
C THR A 4 29.96 31.34 -36.67
N PHE A 5 28.87 31.16 -35.93
CA PHE A 5 28.86 31.07 -34.46
C PHE A 5 28.20 29.75 -34.03
N THR A 6 28.97 28.86 -33.41
CA THR A 6 28.48 27.54 -32.97
C THR A 6 28.81 27.28 -31.50
N PRO A 7 27.82 27.41 -30.59
CA PRO A 7 27.99 27.08 -29.19
C PRO A 7 27.58 25.62 -28.85
N ASP A 8 28.07 25.12 -27.73
CA ASP A 8 27.73 23.78 -27.22
C ASP A 8 26.31 23.70 -26.62
N ASN A 9 25.60 22.60 -26.89
CA ASN A 9 24.32 22.29 -26.23
C ASN A 9 24.52 21.83 -24.78
N HIS A 10 23.51 22.06 -23.93
CA HIS A 10 23.57 21.75 -22.51
C HIS A 10 22.37 20.96 -21.99
N HIS A 11 22.67 20.01 -21.11
CA HIS A 11 21.71 19.21 -20.36
C HIS A 11 22.10 19.22 -18.88
N ILE A 12 21.27 19.85 -18.04
CA ILE A 12 21.52 20.09 -16.62
C ILE A 12 21.06 18.89 -15.80
N LYS A 13 22.01 18.29 -15.07
CA LYS A 13 21.75 17.17 -14.14
C LYS A 13 21.42 17.65 -12.74
N GLU A 14 20.74 16.82 -11.95
CA GLU A 14 20.21 17.17 -10.61
C GLU A 14 21.27 17.82 -9.69
N ASN A 15 22.50 17.28 -9.68
CA ASN A 15 23.58 17.74 -8.83
C ASN A 15 24.63 18.61 -9.54
N GLN A 16 24.30 19.14 -10.72
CA GLN A 16 25.27 19.89 -11.53
C GLN A 16 25.54 21.28 -10.96
N ARG A 17 26.81 21.54 -10.62
CA ARG A 17 27.30 22.83 -10.07
C ARG A 17 28.28 23.57 -10.96
N ARG A 18 28.56 23.01 -12.14
CA ARG A 18 29.44 23.62 -13.15
C ARG A 18 28.79 23.49 -14.52
N ILE A 19 28.72 24.60 -15.25
CA ILE A 19 28.33 24.63 -16.65
C ILE A 19 29.49 25.26 -17.40
N ASN A 20 30.10 24.50 -18.29
CA ASN A 20 31.23 24.93 -19.09
C ASN A 20 31.08 24.45 -20.53
N GLY A 21 31.64 25.20 -21.46
CA GLY A 21 31.60 24.85 -22.87
C GLY A 21 32.41 25.83 -23.68
N THR A 22 32.28 25.71 -24.98
CA THR A 22 33.03 26.49 -25.95
C THR A 22 32.13 27.11 -26.99
N VAL A 23 32.63 28.18 -27.58
CA VAL A 23 32.06 28.85 -28.74
C VAL A 23 33.16 28.97 -29.77
N THR A 24 32.86 28.56 -30.99
CA THR A 24 33.78 28.72 -32.12
C THR A 24 33.32 29.86 -33.01
N VAL A 25 34.27 30.70 -33.42
CA VAL A 25 34.07 31.82 -34.35
C VAL A 25 35.00 31.66 -35.55
N THR A 26 34.39 31.46 -36.71
CA THR A 26 35.10 31.34 -37.99
C THR A 26 34.60 32.38 -38.98
N ALA A 27 35.50 32.90 -39.80
CA ALA A 27 35.15 33.84 -40.85
C ALA A 27 34.47 33.12 -42.02
N ASN A 28 33.37 33.66 -42.51
CA ASN A 28 32.53 33.03 -43.54
C ASN A 28 33.15 33.08 -44.94
N ASP A 29 34.02 34.06 -45.20
CA ASP A 29 34.68 34.27 -46.49
C ASP A 29 35.87 33.31 -46.71
N THR A 30 36.64 33.09 -45.66
CA THR A 30 37.92 32.35 -45.68
C THR A 30 37.84 31.00 -44.99
N GLY A 31 36.81 30.76 -44.17
CA GLY A 31 36.69 29.58 -43.32
C GLY A 31 37.71 29.53 -42.18
N LEU A 32 38.53 30.57 -42.00
CA LEU A 32 39.61 30.60 -41.02
C LEU A 32 39.10 31.01 -39.63
N PRO A 33 39.71 30.50 -38.55
CA PRO A 33 39.40 30.95 -37.19
C PRO A 33 39.79 32.41 -36.98
N VAL A 34 39.03 33.11 -36.14
CA VAL A 34 39.31 34.52 -35.86
C VAL A 34 39.55 34.78 -34.39
N GLN A 35 40.76 35.21 -34.11
CA GLN A 35 41.27 35.54 -32.78
C GLN A 35 40.88 36.95 -32.35
N GLY A 36 40.77 37.15 -31.03
CA GLY A 36 40.61 38.47 -30.43
C GLY A 36 39.18 39.00 -30.44
N ILE A 37 38.19 38.16 -30.75
CA ILE A 37 36.78 38.51 -30.67
C ILE A 37 36.34 38.48 -29.20
N SER A 38 35.91 39.63 -28.68
CA SER A 38 35.26 39.72 -27.36
C SER A 38 33.88 39.08 -27.40
N ILE A 39 33.69 38.00 -26.64
CA ILE A 39 32.42 37.30 -26.48
C ILE A 39 32.03 37.31 -25.01
N VAL A 40 30.78 37.67 -24.78
CA VAL A 40 30.13 37.71 -23.47
C VAL A 40 29.13 36.56 -23.42
N ALA A 41 29.43 35.52 -22.66
CA ALA A 41 28.49 34.44 -22.36
C ALA A 41 27.72 34.78 -21.07
N ARG A 42 26.39 34.70 -21.09
CA ARG A 42 25.52 34.97 -19.93
C ARG A 42 24.57 33.82 -19.70
N LEU A 43 24.55 33.32 -18.47
CA LEU A 43 23.53 32.39 -18.01
C LEU A 43 22.40 33.21 -17.39
N VAL A 44 21.23 33.14 -18.00
CA VAL A 44 20.08 34.00 -17.69
C VAL A 44 18.83 33.19 -17.38
N ASN A 45 17.91 33.78 -16.64
CA ASN A 45 16.51 33.37 -16.60
C ASN A 45 15.69 34.59 -17.05
N GLN A 46 15.00 34.48 -18.19
CA GLN A 46 14.26 35.60 -18.78
C GLN A 46 15.16 36.85 -18.93
N SER A 47 14.91 37.90 -18.13
CA SER A 47 15.70 39.15 -18.12
C SER A 47 16.76 39.21 -17.01
N VAL A 48 16.82 38.22 -16.11
CA VAL A 48 17.76 38.20 -14.99
C VAL A 48 19.05 37.51 -15.39
N ILE A 49 20.17 38.20 -15.23
CA ILE A 49 21.51 37.64 -15.47
C ILE A 49 22.00 37.03 -14.16
N HIS A 50 22.18 35.70 -14.13
CA HIS A 50 22.71 35.00 -12.97
C HIS A 50 24.24 34.91 -13.00
N PHE A 51 24.81 34.62 -14.17
CA PHE A 51 26.25 34.50 -14.35
C PHE A 51 26.69 35.13 -15.68
N GLN A 52 27.92 35.62 -15.72
CA GLN A 52 28.52 36.20 -16.91
C GLN A 52 29.99 35.82 -17.00
N ASN A 53 30.44 35.45 -18.20
CA ASN A 53 31.82 35.18 -18.52
C ASN A 53 32.18 36.01 -19.76
N VAL A 54 33.30 36.72 -19.71
CA VAL A 54 33.76 37.57 -20.82
C VAL A 54 35.19 37.19 -21.15
N LYS A 55 35.43 36.75 -22.38
CA LYS A 55 36.75 36.37 -22.88
C LYS A 55 36.90 36.72 -24.35
N LEU A 56 38.15 36.79 -24.77
CA LEU A 56 38.53 36.91 -26.17
C LEU A 56 38.68 35.52 -26.78
N THR A 57 38.35 35.37 -28.07
CA THR A 57 38.69 34.15 -28.81
C THR A 57 40.21 33.98 -28.93
N ASP A 58 40.66 32.74 -28.82
CA ASP A 58 42.07 32.35 -28.95
C ASP A 58 42.53 32.28 -30.42
N SER A 59 43.76 31.81 -30.67
CA SER A 59 44.30 31.66 -32.03
C SER A 59 43.52 30.68 -32.91
N ASN A 60 42.72 29.81 -32.31
CA ASN A 60 41.84 28.86 -32.99
C ASN A 60 40.41 29.40 -33.13
N GLY A 61 40.16 30.67 -32.77
CA GLY A 61 38.83 31.28 -32.85
C GLY A 61 37.87 30.74 -31.79
N ILE A 62 38.38 30.11 -30.72
CA ILE A 62 37.57 29.49 -29.68
C ILE A 62 37.54 30.38 -28.44
N MET A 63 36.36 30.54 -27.86
CA MET A 63 36.15 31.15 -26.54
C MET A 63 35.51 30.12 -25.62
N ASP A 64 36.13 29.84 -24.48
CA ASP A 64 35.59 28.96 -23.45
C ASP A 64 34.86 29.75 -22.36
N TYR A 65 33.72 29.24 -21.89
CA TYR A 65 33.01 29.79 -20.74
C TYR A 65 32.93 28.76 -19.63
N ASP A 66 32.91 29.25 -18.39
CA ASP A 66 32.86 28.42 -17.20
C ASP A 66 32.07 29.14 -16.10
N PHE A 67 30.97 28.53 -15.68
CA PHE A 67 30.09 29.00 -14.61
C PHE A 67 30.12 27.98 -13.47
N ILE A 68 30.61 28.39 -12.30
CA ILE A 68 30.79 27.52 -11.14
C ILE A 68 29.98 28.04 -9.97
N ILE A 69 29.20 27.16 -9.33
CA ILE A 69 28.49 27.42 -8.09
C ILE A 69 29.28 26.85 -6.92
N GLN A 70 29.49 27.68 -5.89
CA GLN A 70 30.12 27.27 -4.64
C GLN A 70 29.08 27.07 -3.52
N ASN A 71 28.45 28.16 -3.05
CA ASN A 71 27.58 28.16 -1.87
C ASN A 71 26.10 28.44 -2.21
N GLN A 72 25.61 27.91 -3.33
CA GLN A 72 24.20 28.03 -3.75
C GLN A 72 23.67 26.65 -4.17
N PRO A 73 22.33 26.49 -4.30
CA PRO A 73 21.72 25.28 -4.88
C PRO A 73 22.29 24.98 -6.28
N ALA A 74 22.28 23.70 -6.67
CA ALA A 74 22.71 23.27 -8.01
C ALA A 74 21.90 23.96 -9.11
N PHE A 75 22.45 24.03 -10.34
CA PHE A 75 21.78 24.67 -11.47
C PHE A 75 20.43 24.02 -11.83
N TYR A 76 20.21 22.78 -11.40
CA TYR A 76 18.95 22.06 -11.58
C TYR A 76 17.77 22.64 -10.78
N ASP A 77 18.04 23.37 -9.68
CA ASP A 77 16.99 23.91 -8.82
C ASP A 77 16.23 25.06 -9.51
N GLN A 78 15.18 24.71 -10.25
CA GLN A 78 14.34 25.66 -10.97
C GLN A 78 13.55 26.59 -10.03
N ASN A 79 13.33 26.22 -8.77
CA ASN A 79 12.73 27.14 -7.81
C ASN A 79 13.69 28.29 -7.47
N LYS A 80 15.00 28.02 -7.48
CA LYS A 80 16.03 29.02 -7.22
C LYS A 80 16.42 29.82 -8.48
N TRP A 81 16.60 29.13 -9.60
CA TRP A 81 17.20 29.69 -10.82
C TRP A 81 16.20 29.91 -11.95
N GLY A 82 15.02 29.29 -11.88
CA GLY A 82 14.09 29.18 -13.01
C GLY A 82 14.66 28.37 -14.17
N GLU A 83 14.01 28.47 -15.33
CA GLU A 83 14.50 27.92 -16.59
C GLU A 83 15.67 28.76 -17.10
N LEU A 84 16.85 28.14 -17.18
CA LEU A 84 18.07 28.81 -17.56
C LEU A 84 18.23 28.80 -19.08
N SER A 85 18.81 29.87 -19.61
CA SER A 85 19.20 29.98 -21.01
C SER A 85 20.60 30.60 -21.11
N LEU A 86 21.35 30.20 -22.13
CA LEU A 86 22.68 30.73 -22.40
C LEU A 86 22.62 31.70 -23.57
N LEU A 87 22.87 32.97 -23.27
CA LEU A 87 22.93 34.05 -24.24
C LEU A 87 24.38 34.42 -24.52
N PHE A 88 24.66 34.79 -25.76
CA PHE A 88 25.95 35.31 -26.17
C PHE A 88 25.80 36.69 -26.78
N GLN A 89 26.72 37.58 -26.43
CA GLN A 89 26.77 38.94 -26.97
C GLN A 89 28.20 39.31 -27.32
N THR A 90 28.33 40.27 -28.23
CA THR A 90 29.64 40.81 -28.62
C THR A 90 29.57 42.31 -28.84
N ASP A 91 30.61 43.00 -28.40
CA ASP A 91 30.89 44.41 -28.70
C ASP A 91 32.09 44.57 -29.65
N SER A 92 32.65 43.47 -30.13
CA SER A 92 33.87 43.45 -30.95
C SER A 92 33.66 44.20 -32.26
N GLN A 93 34.53 45.17 -32.53
CA GLN A 93 34.56 45.93 -33.78
C GLN A 93 35.20 45.13 -34.94
N LEU A 94 35.78 43.97 -34.64
CA LEU A 94 36.33 43.05 -35.64
C LEU A 94 35.21 42.32 -36.42
N ILE A 95 34.00 42.30 -35.86
CA ILE A 95 32.81 41.70 -36.47
C ILE A 95 32.06 42.74 -37.31
N SER A 96 31.45 42.31 -38.42
CA SER A 96 30.57 43.18 -39.19
C SER A 96 29.43 43.75 -38.32
N PRO A 97 28.96 44.99 -38.58
CA PRO A 97 27.84 45.55 -37.83
C PRO A 97 26.58 44.68 -37.87
N ASN A 98 26.31 44.01 -38.99
CA ASN A 98 25.14 43.15 -39.16
C ASN A 98 25.22 41.89 -38.29
N ASP A 99 26.35 41.18 -38.27
CA ASP A 99 26.46 39.95 -37.47
C ASP A 99 26.48 40.26 -35.96
N ARG A 100 27.05 41.42 -35.59
CA ARG A 100 26.98 41.90 -34.22
C ARG A 100 25.54 42.20 -33.79
N LEU A 101 24.74 42.82 -34.67
CA LEU A 101 23.32 43.06 -34.41
C LEU A 101 22.54 41.75 -34.34
N TRP A 102 22.81 40.81 -35.24
CA TRP A 102 22.21 39.49 -35.22
C TRP A 102 22.52 38.75 -33.91
N LEU A 103 23.79 38.66 -33.50
CA LEU A 103 24.16 37.96 -32.27
C LEU A 103 23.56 38.63 -31.03
N ASN A 104 23.49 39.96 -31.01
CA ASN A 104 23.01 40.68 -29.84
C ASN A 104 21.48 40.75 -29.73
N ASN A 105 20.74 40.68 -30.84
CA ASN A 105 19.29 40.91 -30.86
C ASN A 105 18.47 39.74 -31.41
N ASP A 106 18.97 39.05 -32.43
CA ASP A 106 18.20 38.02 -33.15
C ASP A 106 18.55 36.60 -32.69
N TYR A 107 19.75 36.41 -32.14
CA TYR A 107 20.18 35.12 -31.62
C TYR A 107 19.50 34.84 -30.27
N SER A 108 18.59 33.86 -30.26
CA SER A 108 17.78 33.50 -29.09
C SER A 108 18.53 32.79 -27.96
N GLY A 109 19.82 32.48 -28.15
CA GLY A 109 20.59 31.67 -27.21
C GLY A 109 20.30 30.18 -27.28
N ILE A 110 20.84 29.46 -26.30
CA ILE A 110 20.59 28.04 -26.07
C ILE A 110 19.66 27.88 -24.87
N GLU A 111 18.53 27.22 -25.08
CA GLU A 111 17.64 26.79 -24.01
C GLU A 111 18.23 25.56 -23.30
N MET A 112 18.31 25.60 -21.98
CA MET A 112 18.86 24.50 -21.19
C MET A 112 17.81 23.40 -21.02
N THR A 113 18.19 22.15 -21.27
CA THR A 113 17.34 20.99 -20.95
C THR A 113 17.69 20.44 -19.57
N TYR A 114 16.74 19.81 -18.89
CA TYR A 114 16.90 19.30 -17.54
C TYR A 114 16.71 17.78 -17.51
N GLU A 115 17.44 17.11 -16.63
CA GLU A 115 17.26 15.68 -16.36
C GLU A 115 15.88 15.41 -15.73
N ASP A 116 15.19 14.37 -16.18
CA ASP A 116 13.93 13.99 -15.55
C ASP A 116 14.17 13.56 -14.10
N PRO A 117 13.34 13.99 -13.14
CA PRO A 117 13.51 13.61 -11.75
C PRO A 117 13.35 12.10 -11.60
N ALA A 118 14.16 11.51 -10.71
CA ALA A 118 14.05 10.07 -10.42
C ALA A 118 12.63 9.74 -9.90
N PRO A 119 12.00 8.66 -10.39
CA PRO A 119 10.68 8.28 -9.94
C PRO A 119 10.70 7.89 -8.46
N LEU A 120 9.66 8.28 -7.71
CA LEU A 120 9.53 7.97 -6.28
C LEU A 120 9.58 6.46 -5.98
N PHE A 121 9.04 5.65 -6.90
CA PHE A 121 9.06 4.20 -6.80
C PHE A 121 9.62 3.58 -8.07
N THR A 122 10.46 2.58 -7.88
CA THR A 122 10.85 1.68 -8.95
C THR A 122 9.70 0.74 -9.28
N PHE A 123 9.67 0.24 -10.52
CA PHE A 123 8.69 -0.74 -10.97
C PHE A 123 8.62 -1.98 -10.06
N TRP A 124 9.77 -2.47 -9.56
CA TRP A 124 9.83 -3.60 -8.65
C TRP A 124 9.19 -3.32 -7.29
N GLN A 125 9.33 -2.10 -6.76
CA GLN A 125 8.67 -1.69 -5.52
C GLN A 125 7.14 -1.66 -5.68
N ILE A 126 6.64 -1.18 -6.82
CA ILE A 126 5.19 -1.16 -7.10
C ILE A 126 4.63 -2.59 -7.13
N ILE A 127 5.31 -3.51 -7.83
CA ILE A 127 4.90 -4.93 -7.87
C ILE A 127 4.90 -5.54 -6.46
N ALA A 128 5.92 -5.26 -5.65
CA ALA A 128 6.00 -5.79 -4.29
C ALA A 128 4.82 -5.32 -3.43
N LEU A 129 4.45 -4.05 -3.52
CA LEU A 129 3.29 -3.49 -2.79
C LEU A 129 1.98 -4.15 -3.20
N ILE A 130 1.76 -4.33 -4.52
CA ILE A 130 0.57 -5.03 -5.03
C ILE A 130 0.56 -6.48 -4.53
N GLY A 131 1.71 -7.16 -4.54
CA GLY A 131 1.84 -8.52 -4.03
C GLY A 131 1.45 -8.64 -2.56
N ILE A 132 1.92 -7.73 -1.70
CA ILE A 132 1.57 -7.69 -0.28
C ILE A 132 0.06 -7.47 -0.09
N LEU A 133 -0.54 -6.54 -0.85
CA LEU A 133 -1.97 -6.25 -0.75
C LEU A 133 -2.83 -7.47 -1.11
N LEU A 134 -2.44 -8.22 -2.15
CA LEU A 134 -3.12 -9.45 -2.56
C LEU A 134 -3.00 -10.56 -1.51
N ILE A 135 -1.81 -10.74 -0.93
CA ILE A 135 -1.60 -11.71 0.15
C ILE A 135 -2.48 -11.33 1.36
N LEU A 136 -2.51 -10.07 1.76
CA LEU A 136 -3.32 -9.63 2.89
C LEU A 136 -4.81 -9.81 2.62
N GLY A 137 -5.27 -9.44 1.42
CA GLY A 137 -6.67 -9.62 1.01
C GLY A 137 -7.08 -11.09 1.01
N THR A 138 -6.22 -12.01 0.54
CA THR A 138 -6.53 -13.45 0.57
C THR A 138 -6.56 -14.02 1.99
N LEU A 139 -5.65 -13.62 2.87
CA LEU A 139 -5.64 -14.04 4.27
C LEU A 139 -6.91 -13.60 5.00
N ILE A 140 -7.30 -12.32 4.83
CA ILE A 140 -8.54 -11.79 5.41
C ILE A 140 -9.76 -12.52 4.84
N GLY A 141 -9.82 -12.70 3.53
CA GLY A 141 -10.93 -13.41 2.87
C GLY A 141 -11.09 -14.85 3.36
N LEU A 142 -9.98 -15.57 3.52
CA LEU A 142 -9.98 -16.94 4.05
C LEU A 142 -10.40 -16.97 5.53
N GLY A 143 -9.90 -16.05 6.35
CA GLY A 143 -10.31 -15.91 7.75
C GLY A 143 -11.81 -15.64 7.91
N LEU A 144 -12.35 -14.68 7.16
CA LEU A 144 -13.79 -14.36 7.16
C LEU A 144 -14.64 -15.53 6.66
N SER A 145 -14.19 -16.27 5.64
CA SER A 145 -14.89 -17.45 5.13
C SER A 145 -14.99 -18.56 6.18
N LEU A 146 -13.88 -18.86 6.87
CA LEU A 146 -13.86 -19.84 7.94
C LEU A 146 -14.74 -19.42 9.13
N ARG A 147 -14.70 -18.13 9.51
CA ARG A 147 -15.55 -17.58 10.57
C ARG A 147 -17.03 -17.72 10.24
N ARG A 148 -17.45 -17.40 9.01
CA ARG A 148 -18.85 -17.55 8.56
C ARG A 148 -19.33 -18.98 8.64
N ARG A 149 -18.51 -19.95 8.21
CA ARG A 149 -18.86 -21.38 8.31
C ARG A 149 -19.03 -21.82 9.76
N ARG A 150 -18.16 -21.35 10.66
CA ARG A 150 -18.26 -21.64 12.10
C ARG A 150 -19.53 -21.07 12.71
N LEU A 151 -19.86 -19.81 12.41
CA LEU A 151 -21.09 -19.18 12.91
C LEU A 151 -22.34 -19.92 12.43
N ALA A 152 -22.41 -20.27 11.14
CA ALA A 152 -23.53 -21.05 10.61
C ALA A 152 -23.71 -22.41 11.29
N ALA A 153 -22.60 -23.07 11.69
CA ALA A 153 -22.68 -24.30 12.47
C ALA A 153 -23.17 -24.07 13.91
N LEU A 154 -22.82 -22.94 14.53
CA LEU A 154 -23.30 -22.56 15.85
C LEU A 154 -24.80 -22.24 15.84
N ASP A 155 -25.27 -21.54 14.82
CA ASP A 155 -26.70 -21.22 14.64
C ASP A 155 -27.53 -22.50 14.57
N GLU A 156 -27.09 -23.48 13.78
CA GLU A 156 -27.78 -24.77 13.67
C GLU A 156 -27.79 -25.55 14.99
N MET A 157 -26.69 -25.48 15.77
CA MET A 157 -26.65 -26.08 17.11
C MET A 157 -27.59 -25.36 18.08
N ALA A 158 -27.65 -24.02 18.03
CA ALA A 158 -28.58 -23.24 18.84
C ALA A 158 -30.04 -23.57 18.50
N ASP A 159 -30.37 -23.72 17.23
CA ASP A 159 -31.72 -24.08 16.79
C ASP A 159 -32.19 -25.42 17.39
N ILE A 160 -31.33 -26.46 17.38
CA ILE A 160 -31.70 -27.76 17.96
C ILE A 160 -31.83 -27.70 19.49
N PHE A 161 -31.02 -26.90 20.18
CA PHE A 161 -31.11 -26.73 21.63
C PHE A 161 -32.38 -25.97 22.01
N SER A 162 -32.71 -24.89 21.28
CA SER A 162 -33.93 -24.11 21.48
C SER A 162 -35.17 -24.96 21.23
N TYR A 163 -35.20 -25.71 20.12
CA TYR A 163 -36.29 -26.62 19.81
C TYR A 163 -36.49 -27.67 20.90
N THR A 164 -35.41 -28.28 21.39
CA THR A 164 -35.47 -29.27 22.47
C THR A 164 -35.99 -28.66 23.78
N ALA A 165 -35.55 -27.45 24.12
CA ALA A 165 -36.05 -26.74 25.30
C ALA A 165 -37.55 -26.44 25.22
N GLU A 166 -38.05 -26.13 24.02
CA GLU A 166 -39.48 -25.91 23.75
C GLU A 166 -40.29 -27.20 23.93
N LEU A 167 -39.86 -28.33 23.35
CA LEU A 167 -40.51 -29.63 23.55
C LEU A 167 -40.58 -30.01 25.04
N LEU A 168 -39.48 -29.80 25.76
CA LEU A 168 -39.43 -30.05 27.21
C LEU A 168 -40.41 -29.15 27.96
N ALA A 169 -40.58 -27.89 27.55
CA ALA A 169 -41.52 -26.94 28.16
C ALA A 169 -42.99 -27.27 27.84
N ALA A 170 -43.26 -27.79 26.64
CA ALA A 170 -44.58 -28.26 26.22
C ALA A 170 -45.04 -29.51 26.97
N GLY A 171 -44.13 -30.19 27.68
CA GLY A 171 -44.43 -31.38 28.46
C GLY A 171 -44.18 -32.68 27.71
N ASP A 172 -43.51 -32.63 26.55
CA ASP A 172 -43.20 -33.82 25.76
C ASP A 172 -42.30 -34.81 26.51
N GLU A 173 -42.15 -36.01 25.93
CA GLU A 173 -41.37 -37.11 26.50
C GLU A 173 -39.89 -36.68 26.62
N ILE A 174 -39.40 -36.66 27.87
CA ILE A 174 -38.10 -36.06 28.23
C ILE A 174 -36.95 -36.81 27.57
N ARG A 175 -37.01 -38.14 27.56
CA ARG A 175 -35.92 -38.99 27.09
C ARG A 175 -35.76 -38.89 25.58
N GLU A 176 -36.86 -38.95 24.84
CA GLU A 176 -36.99 -38.83 23.40
C GLU A 176 -36.56 -37.44 22.94
N ALA A 177 -37.01 -36.37 23.61
CA ALA A 177 -36.57 -35.00 23.29
C ALA A 177 -35.05 -34.85 23.44
N ILE A 178 -34.47 -35.31 24.56
CA ILE A 178 -33.02 -35.21 24.81
C ILE A 178 -32.23 -36.13 23.86
N PHE A 179 -32.73 -37.33 23.56
CA PHE A 179 -32.06 -38.26 22.65
C PHE A 179 -32.05 -37.75 21.20
N ASN A 180 -33.17 -37.20 20.73
CA ASN A 180 -33.28 -36.56 19.41
C ASN A 180 -32.35 -35.34 19.29
N CYS A 181 -32.22 -34.56 20.37
CA CYS A 181 -31.25 -33.45 20.46
C CYS A 181 -29.81 -33.96 20.30
N TYR A 182 -29.44 -35.02 21.02
CA TYR A 182 -28.12 -35.65 20.95
C TYR A 182 -27.79 -36.17 19.55
N GLU A 183 -28.72 -36.88 18.89
CA GLU A 183 -28.50 -37.38 17.53
C GLU A 183 -28.36 -36.25 16.52
N SER A 184 -29.18 -35.21 16.65
CA SER A 184 -29.12 -34.01 15.80
C SER A 184 -27.77 -33.29 15.97
N LEU A 185 -27.31 -33.13 17.22
CA LEU A 185 -26.01 -32.53 17.51
C LEU A 185 -24.86 -33.33 16.89
N CYS A 186 -24.87 -34.66 17.03
CA CYS A 186 -23.87 -35.54 16.41
C CYS A 186 -23.83 -35.37 14.89
N ASN A 187 -24.99 -35.28 14.24
CA ASN A 187 -25.10 -35.05 12.80
C ASN A 187 -24.48 -33.70 12.37
N ILE A 188 -24.76 -32.63 13.11
CA ILE A 188 -24.20 -31.30 12.83
C ILE A 188 -22.68 -31.31 13.03
N LEU A 189 -22.17 -31.96 14.09
CA LEU A 189 -20.73 -32.08 14.36
C LEU A 189 -20.00 -32.85 13.26
N MET A 190 -20.59 -33.94 12.74
CA MET A 190 -20.03 -34.69 11.60
C MET A 190 -20.02 -33.85 10.33
N ARG A 191 -21.15 -33.21 10.00
CA ARG A 191 -21.30 -32.43 8.76
C ARG A 191 -20.32 -31.26 8.68
N ASN A 192 -20.05 -30.63 9.82
CA ASN A 192 -19.12 -29.51 9.92
C ASN A 192 -17.66 -29.93 10.18
N GLY A 193 -17.36 -31.24 10.19
CA GLY A 193 -16.00 -31.77 10.33
C GLY A 193 -15.41 -31.64 11.73
N PHE A 194 -16.24 -31.41 12.75
CA PHE A 194 -15.84 -31.49 14.16
C PHE A 194 -15.69 -32.95 14.61
N LEU A 195 -16.41 -33.88 13.97
CA LEU A 195 -16.34 -35.32 14.21
C LEU A 195 -15.96 -36.07 12.91
N ARG A 196 -15.09 -37.08 13.00
CA ARG A 196 -14.52 -37.78 11.83
C ARG A 196 -15.33 -39.01 11.37
N ARG A 197 -16.13 -39.61 12.24
CA ARG A 197 -16.97 -40.80 12.02
C ARG A 197 -17.90 -41.01 13.22
N ASP A 198 -18.81 -41.98 13.15
CA ASP A 198 -19.55 -42.52 14.30
C ASP A 198 -18.55 -42.71 15.46
N PHE A 199 -18.67 -41.87 16.49
CA PHE A 199 -17.72 -41.71 17.59
C PHE A 199 -17.28 -43.06 18.21
N GLU A 200 -15.99 -43.25 18.49
CA GLU A 200 -15.49 -44.49 19.12
C GLU A 200 -15.52 -44.39 20.65
N THR A 201 -15.34 -43.18 21.23
CA THR A 201 -15.34 -42.97 22.70
C THR A 201 -15.95 -41.64 23.16
N VAL A 202 -16.42 -41.57 24.42
CA VAL A 202 -17.01 -40.37 25.06
C VAL A 202 -16.07 -39.16 25.02
N ARG A 203 -14.75 -39.38 25.15
CA ARG A 203 -13.73 -38.32 25.09
C ARG A 203 -13.64 -37.65 23.73
N GLU A 204 -13.89 -38.37 22.64
CA GLU A 204 -13.87 -37.78 21.29
C GLU A 204 -15.08 -36.88 21.06
N PHE A 205 -16.23 -37.27 21.60
CA PHE A 205 -17.44 -36.45 21.59
C PHE A 205 -17.26 -35.16 22.41
N GLU A 206 -16.71 -35.27 23.62
CA GLU A 206 -16.41 -34.12 24.47
C GLU A 206 -15.43 -33.14 23.77
N MET A 207 -14.37 -33.66 23.16
CA MET A 207 -13.40 -32.84 22.43
C MET A 207 -14.03 -32.18 21.18
N ALA A 208 -14.94 -32.87 20.49
CA ALA A 208 -15.66 -32.32 19.36
C ALA A 208 -16.59 -31.18 19.78
N ILE A 209 -17.32 -31.33 20.88
CA ILE A 209 -18.16 -30.27 21.46
C ILE A 209 -17.31 -29.06 21.85
N ARG A 210 -16.21 -29.25 22.59
CA ARG A 210 -15.30 -28.15 22.99
C ARG A 210 -14.74 -27.38 21.81
N LYS A 211 -14.52 -28.07 20.68
CA LYS A 211 -14.01 -27.44 19.45
C LYS A 211 -15.11 -26.70 18.69
N ALA A 212 -16.32 -27.25 18.69
CA ALA A 212 -17.46 -26.72 17.97
C ALA A 212 -18.11 -25.54 18.71
N LEU A 213 -18.41 -25.73 19.99
CA LEU A 213 -19.16 -24.82 20.84
C LEU A 213 -18.21 -24.00 21.73
N PRO A 214 -18.31 -22.66 21.72
CA PRO A 214 -17.52 -21.77 22.56
C PRO A 214 -18.15 -21.66 23.96
N ILE A 215 -18.37 -22.79 24.64
CA ILE A 215 -19.06 -22.86 25.93
C ILE A 215 -18.09 -23.12 27.09
N SER A 216 -18.50 -22.73 28.28
CA SER A 216 -17.80 -22.97 29.55
C SER A 216 -17.79 -24.46 29.89
N GLU A 217 -16.84 -24.84 30.76
CA GLU A 217 -16.77 -26.19 31.31
C GLU A 217 -18.04 -26.59 32.06
N ASP A 218 -18.65 -25.62 32.76
CA ASP A 218 -19.85 -25.87 33.55
C ASP A 218 -21.06 -26.17 32.65
N ALA A 219 -21.22 -25.40 31.56
CA ALA A 219 -22.25 -25.66 30.57
C ALA A 219 -22.04 -27.00 29.83
N LEU A 220 -20.79 -27.34 29.53
CA LEU A 220 -20.42 -28.63 28.94
C LEU A 220 -20.77 -29.81 29.86
N VAL A 221 -20.41 -29.73 31.14
CA VAL A 221 -20.71 -30.76 32.13
C VAL A 221 -22.23 -30.90 32.36
N ALA A 222 -22.96 -29.78 32.36
CA ALA A 222 -24.42 -29.81 32.46
C ALA A 222 -25.05 -30.51 31.26
N LEU A 223 -24.56 -30.22 30.05
CA LEU A 223 -25.02 -30.84 28.80
C LEU A 223 -24.70 -32.34 28.76
N ASP A 224 -23.50 -32.74 29.15
CA ASP A 224 -23.08 -34.15 29.18
C ASP A 224 -23.95 -34.96 30.15
N ARG A 225 -24.20 -34.43 31.36
CA ARG A 225 -25.05 -35.08 32.37
C ARG A 225 -26.46 -35.37 31.88
N ILE A 226 -27.10 -34.45 31.14
CA ILE A 226 -28.47 -34.67 30.65
C ILE A 226 -28.50 -35.72 29.54
N PHE A 227 -27.45 -35.80 28.71
CA PHE A 227 -27.30 -36.85 27.70
C PHE A 227 -27.04 -38.21 28.33
N GLU A 228 -26.14 -38.31 29.32
CA GLU A 228 -25.90 -39.53 30.06
C GLU A 228 -27.16 -40.03 30.77
N GLU A 229 -27.88 -39.13 31.44
CA GLU A 229 -29.12 -39.44 32.14
C GLU A 229 -30.19 -39.95 31.17
N ALA A 230 -30.37 -39.31 30.01
CA ALA A 230 -31.32 -39.77 29.00
C ALA A 230 -30.93 -41.12 28.37
N ARG A 231 -29.62 -41.41 28.27
CA ARG A 231 -29.13 -42.63 27.61
C ARG A 231 -29.05 -43.84 28.53
N TYR A 232 -28.65 -43.65 29.78
CA TYR A 232 -28.29 -44.76 30.68
C TYR A 232 -29.21 -44.91 31.89
N SER A 233 -30.06 -43.93 32.20
CA SER A 233 -30.94 -44.05 33.37
C SER A 233 -32.01 -45.13 33.17
N SER A 234 -32.20 -45.97 34.19
CA SER A 234 -33.17 -47.07 34.19
C SER A 234 -34.54 -46.71 34.76
N HIS A 235 -34.70 -45.51 35.34
CA HIS A 235 -35.95 -45.02 35.91
C HIS A 235 -36.68 -44.08 34.93
N LYS A 236 -37.95 -43.79 35.23
CA LYS A 236 -38.73 -42.82 34.46
C LYS A 236 -38.26 -41.42 34.81
N LEU A 237 -37.88 -40.63 33.81
CA LEU A 237 -37.54 -39.22 33.99
C LEU A 237 -38.80 -38.45 34.40
N GLY A 238 -38.70 -37.72 35.52
CA GLY A 238 -39.77 -36.87 36.07
C GLY A 238 -39.45 -35.38 35.93
N ASP A 239 -40.31 -34.54 36.51
CA ASP A 239 -40.26 -33.08 36.33
C ASP A 239 -38.96 -32.42 36.82
N GLY A 240 -38.29 -32.99 37.83
CA GLY A 240 -36.96 -32.52 38.26
C GLY A 240 -35.89 -32.71 37.17
N HIS A 241 -35.95 -33.81 36.42
CA HIS A 241 -35.04 -34.04 35.28
C HIS A 241 -35.36 -33.10 34.11
N ARG A 242 -36.66 -32.81 33.89
CA ARG A 242 -37.12 -31.83 32.89
C ARG A 242 -36.56 -30.43 33.17
N GLN A 243 -36.69 -29.96 34.40
CA GLN A 243 -36.17 -28.64 34.81
C GLN A 243 -34.63 -28.58 34.70
N ASN A 244 -33.94 -29.65 35.09
CA ASN A 244 -32.49 -29.74 34.93
C ASN A 244 -32.07 -29.71 33.45
N ALA A 245 -32.77 -30.42 32.57
CA ALA A 245 -32.50 -30.42 31.13
C ALA A 245 -32.75 -29.04 30.50
N GLN A 246 -33.86 -28.38 30.86
CA GLN A 246 -34.14 -27.01 30.42
C GLN A 246 -33.06 -26.02 30.89
N HIS A 247 -32.58 -26.18 32.12
CA HIS A 247 -31.51 -25.34 32.66
C HIS A 247 -30.18 -25.56 31.93
N ALA A 248 -29.78 -26.81 31.69
CA ALA A 248 -28.56 -27.13 30.95
C ALA A 248 -28.59 -26.58 29.51
N LEU A 249 -29.73 -26.73 28.81
CA LEU A 249 -29.90 -26.21 27.46
C LEU A 249 -29.90 -24.67 27.43
N SER A 250 -30.51 -24.01 28.42
CA SER A 250 -30.53 -22.54 28.47
C SER A 250 -29.16 -21.95 28.78
N MET A 251 -28.34 -22.59 29.61
CA MET A 251 -26.95 -22.20 29.84
C MET A 251 -26.14 -22.23 28.53
N VAL A 252 -26.23 -23.34 27.78
CA VAL A 252 -25.53 -23.50 26.49
C VAL A 252 -26.00 -22.45 25.47
N LEU A 253 -27.32 -22.24 25.37
CA LEU A 253 -27.89 -21.23 24.47
C LEU A 253 -27.42 -19.82 24.79
N GLN A 254 -27.44 -19.43 26.07
CA GLN A 254 -27.01 -18.11 26.50
C GLN A 254 -25.55 -17.85 26.08
N GLU A 255 -24.66 -18.80 26.34
CA GLU A 255 -23.24 -18.66 25.98
C GLU A 255 -23.01 -18.63 24.46
N ILE A 256 -23.78 -19.41 23.67
CA ILE A 256 -23.72 -19.34 22.21
C ILE A 256 -24.11 -17.92 21.72
N TYR A 257 -25.21 -17.36 22.23
CA TYR A 257 -25.66 -16.03 21.84
C TYR A 257 -24.69 -14.92 22.28
N GLU A 258 -24.11 -15.03 23.48
CA GLU A 258 -23.08 -14.09 23.96
C GLU A 258 -21.87 -14.04 23.02
N VAL A 259 -21.46 -15.17 22.44
CA VAL A 259 -20.35 -15.22 21.48
C VAL A 259 -20.73 -14.69 20.10
N GLN A 260 -22.01 -14.76 19.72
CA GLN A 260 -22.52 -14.21 18.45
C GLN A 260 -22.71 -12.69 18.50
N ASP A 261 -23.06 -12.14 19.67
CA ASP A 261 -23.38 -10.72 19.88
C ASP A 261 -22.16 -9.85 20.24
N VAL A 262 -20.93 -10.35 20.07
CA VAL A 262 -19.72 -9.52 20.19
C VAL A 262 -19.43 -8.83 18.84
N PRO A 263 -19.85 -7.57 18.62
CA PRO A 263 -19.31 -6.76 17.55
C PRO A 263 -17.82 -6.55 17.81
N GLU A 264 -17.04 -6.70 16.75
CA GLU A 264 -15.60 -6.49 16.71
C GLU A 264 -15.29 -5.01 17.00
N ARG A 265 -15.27 -4.65 18.29
CA ARG A 265 -14.71 -3.38 18.76
C ARG A 265 -13.19 -3.53 18.82
N ASP A 266 -12.53 -2.60 18.14
CA ASP A 266 -11.11 -2.26 18.20
C ASP A 266 -10.16 -3.10 17.35
N SER A 267 -10.24 -2.93 16.02
CA SER A 267 -9.04 -2.94 15.20
C SER A 267 -9.24 -2.12 13.92
N PHE A 268 -9.22 -0.78 14.02
CA PHE A 268 -8.73 0.11 12.94
C PHE A 268 -8.70 1.54 13.48
N ASP A 269 -7.77 1.82 14.40
CA ASP A 269 -7.24 3.17 14.56
C ASP A 269 -5.76 3.15 14.13
N LEU A 270 -5.56 3.18 12.81
CA LEU A 270 -4.27 3.42 12.18
C LEU A 270 -4.17 4.86 11.65
N SER A 271 -5.09 5.74 12.05
CA SER A 271 -5.12 7.15 11.64
C SER A 271 -4.30 8.08 12.51
N GLU A 272 -3.84 7.66 13.70
CA GLU A 272 -3.23 8.57 14.68
C GLU A 272 -1.71 8.35 14.90
N ALA A 273 -1.00 7.83 13.90
CA ALA A 273 0.46 7.66 13.96
C ALA A 273 1.25 8.46 12.89
N VAL A 274 0.61 9.42 12.19
CA VAL A 274 1.30 10.33 11.25
C VAL A 274 0.83 11.78 11.46
N ALA A 275 0.98 12.27 12.69
CA ALA A 275 0.90 13.70 13.02
C ALA A 275 2.26 14.16 13.58
#